data_AF-A0ABD3Q6Y4-F1
#
_entry.id   AF-A0ABD3Q6Y4-F1
#
_cell.length_a   1.000
_cell.length_b   1.000
_cell.length_c   1.000
_cell.angle_alpha   90.00
_cell.angle_beta   90.00
_cell.angle_gamma   90.00
#
_symmetry.space_group_name_H-M   'P 1'
#
loop_
_entity.id
_entity.type
_entity.pdbx_description
1 polymer ?
#
loop_
_entity_poly.entity_id
_entity_poly.type
_entity_poly.pdbx_seq_one_letter_code
_entity_poly.pdbx_strand_id
1 'polypeptide(L)'
;MGHVISVPILRVSDWENGRNDDNDDEHVDKLNGLAKFLRWLRDKMDVECLAAVVDDDDSDKKHCQPLVLLEDQTEASRSWCCVLGNEGNGIRDTVIQQCDKRVKIGMASGVDSLSLPIAAGILLHGLSIHAKKVLGVRTLGPPETEVREEATD
;
A
#
# COMPACT_ATOMS: atom_id res chain seq x y z
N MET A 1 -20.00 -20.73 13.40
CA MET A 1 -19.54 -19.65 14.29
C MET A 1 -18.75 -18.66 13.43
N GLY A 2 -19.25 -17.45 13.21
CA GLY A 2 -18.50 -16.43 12.47
C GLY A 2 -17.34 -15.93 13.32
N HIS A 3 -16.13 -15.88 12.77
CA HIS A 3 -15.01 -15.20 13.41
C HIS A 3 -15.18 -13.69 13.21
N VAL A 4 -15.16 -12.93 14.30
CA VAL A 4 -15.12 -11.46 14.25
C VAL A 4 -13.66 -11.06 14.20
N ILE A 5 -13.26 -10.44 13.08
CA ILE A 5 -11.91 -9.87 12.95
C ILE A 5 -11.98 -8.45 13.51
N SER A 6 -11.26 -8.20 14.60
CA SER A 6 -11.05 -6.85 15.11
C SER A 6 -9.84 -6.25 14.41
N VAL A 7 -10.07 -5.21 13.60
CA VAL A 7 -9.00 -4.44 12.97
C VAL A 7 -8.75 -3.20 13.83
N PRO A 8 -7.52 -2.97 14.33
CA PRO A 8 -7.22 -1.75 15.06
C PRO A 8 -7.38 -0.54 14.14
N ILE A 9 -8.09 0.48 14.61
CA ILE A 9 -8.32 1.72 13.88
C ILE A 9 -7.62 2.85 14.63
N LEU A 10 -6.78 3.60 13.92
CA LEU A 10 -6.17 4.84 14.41
C LEU A 10 -6.70 6.00 13.56
N ARG A 11 -7.23 7.03 14.20
CA ARG A 11 -7.54 8.29 13.53
C ARG A 11 -6.31 9.20 13.60
N VAL A 12 -5.93 9.79 12.47
CA VAL A 12 -4.77 10.68 12.40
C VAL A 12 -4.93 11.89 13.33
N SER A 13 -6.15 12.41 13.47
CA SER A 13 -6.46 13.50 14.42
C SER A 13 -6.13 13.15 15.87
N ASP A 14 -6.37 11.90 16.27
CA ASP A 14 -6.13 11.44 17.64
C ASP A 14 -4.63 11.29 17.89
N TRP A 15 -3.89 10.87 16.85
CA TRP A 15 -2.43 10.83 16.86
C TRP A 15 -1.81 12.24 16.93
N GLU A 16 -2.35 13.21 16.19
CA GLU A 16 -1.88 14.61 16.25
C GLU A 16 -2.09 15.22 17.64
N ASN A 17 -3.27 15.02 18.23
CA ASN A 17 -3.59 15.56 19.55
C ASN A 17 -2.81 14.92 20.70
N GLY A 18 -2.37 13.67 20.55
CA GLY A 18 -1.57 12.95 21.55
C GLY A 18 -0.09 13.33 21.55
N ARG A 19 0.34 14.15 20.59
CA ARG A 19 1.73 14.52 20.37
C ARG A 19 1.98 15.91 20.96
N ASN A 20 2.41 15.95 22.23
CA ASN A 20 2.99 17.16 22.81
C ASN A 20 4.40 17.35 22.22
N ASP A 21 4.51 17.96 21.02
CA ASP A 21 5.81 18.38 20.51
C ASP A 21 6.08 19.82 20.99
N ASP A 22 6.85 19.93 22.09
CA ASP A 22 7.41 21.17 22.65
C ASP A 22 8.61 21.71 21.84
N ASN A 23 8.91 21.14 20.67
CA ASN A 23 9.94 21.65 19.76
C ASN A 23 9.56 21.29 18.34
N ASP A 24 9.00 22.22 17.56
CA ASP A 24 9.03 22.07 16.11
C ASP A 24 9.25 23.43 15.45
N ASP A 25 10.31 23.47 14.64
CA ASP A 25 10.84 24.60 13.92
C ASP A 25 9.76 25.37 13.12
N GLU A 26 9.80 26.70 13.24
CA GLU A 26 8.87 27.70 12.68
C GLU A 26 8.74 27.71 11.13
N HIS A 27 9.26 26.71 10.41
CA HIS A 27 9.37 26.79 8.94
C HIS A 27 8.85 25.60 8.11
N VAL A 28 8.00 24.70 8.65
CA VAL A 28 7.46 23.55 7.88
C VAL A 28 5.93 23.35 8.00
N ASP A 29 5.14 24.40 8.23
CA ASP A 29 3.67 24.31 8.37
C ASP A 29 2.87 24.47 7.06
N LYS A 30 3.16 23.64 6.06
CA LYS A 30 2.27 23.50 4.87
C LYS A 30 1.74 22.10 4.62
N LEU A 31 2.08 21.15 5.48
CA LEU A 31 1.67 19.76 5.31
C LEU A 31 0.45 19.45 6.18
N ASN A 32 -0.57 18.88 5.55
CA ASN A 32 -1.80 18.44 6.23
C ASN A 32 -1.52 17.23 7.13
N GLY A 33 -2.41 16.92 8.07
CA GLY A 33 -2.17 15.91 9.10
C GLY A 33 -1.78 14.52 8.60
N LEU A 34 -2.46 13.97 7.58
CA LEU A 34 -2.06 12.68 7.00
C LEU A 34 -0.65 12.72 6.39
N ALA A 35 -0.27 13.83 5.75
CA ALA A 35 1.06 13.99 5.18
C ALA A 35 2.14 14.07 6.29
N LYS A 36 1.85 14.77 7.40
CA LYS A 36 2.71 14.77 8.60
C LYS A 36 2.83 13.36 9.20
N PHE A 37 1.74 12.61 9.26
CA PHE A 37 1.72 11.23 9.76
C PHE A 37 2.55 10.27 8.91
N LEU A 38 2.39 10.29 7.59
CA LEU A 38 3.17 9.44 6.67
C LEU A 38 4.68 9.73 6.77
N ARG A 39 5.04 11.02 6.84
CA ARG A 39 6.43 11.42 7.09
C ARG A 39 6.95 10.82 8.41
N TRP A 40 6.17 10.91 9.47
CA TRP A 40 6.56 10.33 10.76
C TRP A 40 6.68 8.80 10.71
N LEU A 41 5.77 8.10 10.03
CA LEU A 41 5.85 6.65 9.84
C LEU A 41 7.19 6.25 9.21
N ARG A 42 7.57 6.96 8.15
CA ARG A 42 8.83 6.72 7.46
C ARG A 42 10.04 7.07 8.35
N ASP A 43 10.05 8.27 8.92
CA ASP A 43 11.23 8.79 9.61
C ASP A 43 11.47 8.13 10.99
N LYS A 44 10.41 7.67 11.68
CA LYS A 44 10.51 7.09 13.03
C LYS A 44 10.31 5.59 13.10
N MET A 45 9.58 4.99 12.16
CA MET A 45 9.26 3.56 12.19
C MET A 45 9.78 2.78 10.98
N ASP A 46 10.52 3.41 10.07
CA ASP A 46 11.11 2.77 8.88
C ASP A 46 10.05 2.01 8.05
N VAL A 47 8.87 2.63 7.92
CA VAL A 47 7.73 2.06 7.18
C VAL A 47 7.72 2.59 5.75
N GLU A 48 7.72 1.68 4.78
CA GLU A 48 7.58 2.02 3.37
C GLU A 48 6.14 2.45 3.07
N CYS A 49 5.96 3.70 2.62
CA CYS A 49 4.66 4.28 2.34
C CYS A 49 4.34 4.20 0.83
N LEU A 50 3.20 3.59 0.49
CA LEU A 50 2.77 3.32 -0.88
C LEU A 50 1.47 4.07 -1.17
N ALA A 51 1.38 4.79 -2.28
CA ALA A 51 0.16 5.43 -2.74
C ALA A 51 -0.54 4.59 -3.83
N ALA A 52 -1.76 4.11 -3.58
CA ALA A 52 -2.53 3.40 -4.57
C ALA A 52 -3.15 4.36 -5.60
N VAL A 53 -2.72 4.26 -6.85
CA VAL A 53 -3.13 5.16 -7.94
C VAL A 53 -3.67 4.38 -9.14
N VAL A 54 -4.46 5.06 -9.96
CA VAL A 54 -5.08 4.51 -11.18
C VAL A 54 -4.33 4.99 -12.44
N ASP A 55 -3.70 6.16 -12.38
CA ASP A 55 -3.15 6.83 -13.56
C ASP A 55 -1.85 6.18 -14.05
N ASP A 56 -1.71 6.09 -15.38
CA ASP A 56 -0.48 5.69 -16.08
C ASP A 56 0.47 6.87 -16.34
N ASP A 57 0.09 8.08 -15.92
CA ASP A 57 0.82 9.28 -16.28
C ASP A 57 2.13 9.45 -15.49
N ASP A 58 3.22 9.10 -16.17
CA ASP A 58 4.55 9.73 -16.01
C ASP A 58 4.63 11.08 -16.74
N SER A 59 3.61 11.42 -17.54
CA SER A 59 3.56 12.63 -18.39
C SER A 59 3.36 13.91 -17.58
N ASP A 60 2.68 13.82 -16.43
CA ASP A 60 2.54 14.92 -15.50
C ASP A 60 3.74 14.93 -14.55
N LYS A 61 4.65 15.88 -14.75
CA LYS A 61 5.80 16.19 -13.88
C LYS A 61 5.42 16.55 -12.41
N LYS A 62 4.19 16.26 -11.97
CA LYS A 62 3.66 16.53 -10.63
C LYS A 62 4.10 15.51 -9.58
N HIS A 63 4.43 14.28 -9.99
CA HIS A 63 4.78 13.21 -9.06
C HIS A 63 6.19 12.68 -9.33
N CYS A 64 7.12 12.95 -8.40
CA CYS A 64 8.49 12.45 -8.50
C CYS A 64 8.63 10.98 -8.04
N GLN A 65 7.56 10.36 -7.54
CA GLN A 65 7.61 9.03 -6.96
C GLN A 65 7.48 7.95 -8.05
N PRO A 66 8.29 6.87 -8.00
CA PRO A 66 8.25 5.79 -8.98
C PRO A 66 6.88 5.11 -8.98
N LEU A 67 6.34 4.84 -10.17
CA LEU A 67 5.15 4.04 -10.37
C LEU A 67 5.55 2.57 -10.55
N VAL A 68 4.90 1.68 -9.79
CA VAL A 68 5.17 0.24 -9.82
C VAL A 68 3.85 -0.52 -9.95
N LEU A 69 3.84 -1.52 -10.83
CA LEU A 69 2.74 -2.47 -10.93
C LEU A 69 2.78 -3.43 -9.74
N LEU A 70 1.61 -3.70 -9.14
CA LEU A 70 1.50 -4.60 -7.99
C LEU A 70 2.07 -5.99 -8.30
N GLU A 71 1.97 -6.41 -9.56
CA GLU A 71 2.45 -7.69 -10.08
C GLU A 71 3.99 -7.76 -10.15
N ASP A 72 4.64 -6.61 -10.36
CA ASP A 72 6.09 -6.49 -10.48
C ASP A 72 6.79 -6.21 -9.14
N GLN A 73 6.02 -6.04 -8.06
CA GLN A 73 6.56 -5.79 -6.72
C GLN A 73 7.24 -7.05 -6.16
N THR A 74 8.53 -7.24 -6.43
CA THR A 74 9.25 -8.42 -5.93
C THR A 74 9.80 -8.26 -4.51
N GLU A 75 10.00 -7.02 -4.06
CA GLU A 75 10.67 -6.66 -2.80
C GLU A 75 9.84 -5.62 -2.04
N ALA A 76 8.87 -6.08 -1.24
CA ALA A 76 8.19 -5.21 -0.29
C ALA A 76 9.01 -5.12 1.00
N SER A 77 9.17 -3.92 1.57
CA SER A 77 9.73 -3.77 2.91
C SER A 77 8.94 -4.62 3.93
N ARG A 78 9.60 -5.06 5.01
CA ARG A 78 8.96 -5.87 6.07
C ARG A 78 7.75 -5.16 6.70
N SER A 79 7.78 -3.82 6.73
CA SER A 79 6.69 -2.98 7.23
C SER A 79 6.30 -1.97 6.16
N TRP A 80 5.02 -1.94 5.80
CA TRP A 80 4.50 -1.05 4.78
C TRP A 80 3.19 -0.39 5.21
N CYS A 81 2.91 0.77 4.62
CA CYS A 81 1.65 1.50 4.75
C CYS A 81 1.11 1.77 3.34
N CYS A 82 -0.09 1.28 3.03
CA CYS A 82 -0.74 1.56 1.75
C CYS A 82 -1.82 2.62 1.95
N VAL A 83 -1.66 3.76 1.27
CA VAL A 83 -2.62 4.86 1.25
C VAL A 83 -3.62 4.59 0.13
N LEU A 84 -4.90 4.68 0.47
CA LEU A 84 -6.01 4.53 -0.46
C LEU A 84 -6.72 5.88 -0.63
N GLY A 85 -7.13 6.16 -1.86
CA GLY A 85 -7.83 7.40 -2.20
C GLY A 85 -9.30 7.41 -1.80
N ASN A 86 -9.91 8.59 -1.88
CA ASN A 86 -11.36 8.71 -1.82
C ASN A 86 -11.98 8.34 -3.17
N GLU A 87 -13.21 7.81 -3.16
CA GLU A 87 -13.96 7.55 -4.38
C GLU A 87 -14.09 8.84 -5.22
N GLY A 88 -13.82 8.73 -6.53
CA GLY A 88 -13.88 9.81 -7.52
C GLY A 88 -12.70 10.80 -7.52
N ASN A 89 -12.08 11.08 -6.38
CA ASN A 89 -11.02 12.10 -6.27
C ASN A 89 -9.61 11.53 -6.03
N GLY A 90 -9.47 10.23 -5.81
CA GLY A 90 -8.18 9.59 -5.58
C GLY A 90 -7.46 10.11 -4.34
N ILE A 91 -6.12 10.15 -4.40
CA ILE A 91 -5.24 10.62 -3.34
C ILE A 91 -4.74 12.03 -3.71
N ARG A 92 -4.73 12.95 -2.74
CA ARG A 92 -4.18 14.30 -2.97
C ARG A 92 -2.68 14.25 -3.26
N ASP A 93 -2.21 15.11 -4.17
CA ASP A 93 -0.80 15.22 -4.55
C ASP A 93 0.14 15.41 -3.35
N THR A 94 -0.27 16.22 -2.37
CA THR A 94 0.52 16.48 -1.16
C THR A 94 0.76 15.23 -0.33
N VAL A 95 -0.15 14.25 -0.39
CA VAL A 95 -0.05 12.96 0.30
C VAL A 95 0.78 11.98 -0.53
N ILE A 96 0.57 11.92 -1.84
CA ILE A 96 1.39 11.11 -2.76
C ILE A 96 2.87 11.49 -2.65
N GLN A 97 3.18 12.79 -2.55
CA GLN A 97 4.54 13.28 -2.39
C GLN A 97 5.22 12.85 -1.09
N GLN A 98 4.47 12.44 -0.06
CA GLN A 98 5.05 11.87 1.17
C GLN A 98 5.19 10.35 1.11
N CYS A 99 4.66 9.68 0.10
CA CYS A 99 4.83 8.25 -0.12
C CYS A 99 6.13 7.98 -0.88
N ASP A 100 6.73 6.81 -0.69
CA ASP A 100 7.96 6.38 -1.33
C ASP A 100 7.73 5.88 -2.75
N LYS A 101 6.57 5.25 -3.00
CA LYS A 101 6.19 4.73 -4.32
C LYS A 101 4.71 4.93 -4.60
N ARG A 102 4.38 4.96 -5.89
CA ARG A 102 3.02 4.79 -6.39
C ARG A 102 2.83 3.33 -6.79
N VAL A 103 1.72 2.72 -6.39
CA VAL A 103 1.37 1.33 -6.73
C VAL A 103 0.07 1.31 -7.51
N LYS A 104 0.02 0.49 -8.56
CA LYS A 104 -1.16 0.32 -9.41
C LYS A 104 -1.46 -1.18 -9.60
N ILE A 105 -2.74 -1.52 -9.67
CA ILE A 105 -3.19 -2.85 -10.08
C ILE A 105 -3.29 -2.86 -11.60
N GLY A 106 -2.76 -3.88 -12.28
CA GLY A 106 -2.93 -4.05 -13.71
C GLY A 106 -4.41 -4.12 -14.10
N MET A 107 -4.87 -3.16 -14.91
CA MET A 107 -6.26 -3.09 -15.37
C MET A 107 -6.34 -3.60 -16.81
N ALA A 108 -7.37 -4.40 -17.10
CA ALA A 108 -7.70 -4.77 -18.47
C ALA A 108 -8.12 -3.52 -19.28
N SER A 109 -7.91 -3.56 -20.60
CA SER A 109 -8.29 -2.46 -21.50
C SER A 109 -9.79 -2.13 -21.38
N GLY A 110 -10.11 -0.84 -21.26
CA GLY A 110 -11.48 -0.34 -21.15
C GLY A 110 -12.06 -0.37 -19.72
N VAL A 111 -11.26 -0.68 -18.70
CA VAL A 111 -11.66 -0.58 -17.29
C VAL A 111 -10.91 0.57 -16.62
N ASP A 112 -11.64 1.60 -16.21
CA ASP A 112 -11.05 2.79 -15.61
C ASP A 112 -10.52 2.54 -14.20
N SER A 113 -11.34 1.94 -13.31
CA SER A 113 -10.93 1.66 -11.93
C SER A 113 -11.74 0.52 -11.30
N LEU A 114 -11.20 -0.06 -10.22
CA LEU A 114 -11.94 -0.96 -9.33
C LEU A 114 -12.65 -0.17 -8.23
N SER A 115 -13.67 -0.77 -7.62
CA SER A 115 -14.25 -0.20 -6.40
C SER A 115 -13.22 -0.20 -5.28
N LEU A 116 -13.25 0.83 -4.43
CA LEU A 116 -12.28 1.03 -3.36
C LEU A 116 -12.09 -0.20 -2.45
N PRO A 117 -13.14 -0.90 -1.94
CA PRO A 117 -12.94 -2.08 -1.11
C PRO A 117 -12.31 -3.26 -1.87
N ILE A 118 -12.58 -3.41 -3.17
CA ILE A 118 -12.00 -4.47 -3.99
C ILE A 118 -10.53 -4.17 -4.26
N ALA A 119 -10.20 -2.94 -4.64
CA ALA A 119 -8.82 -2.49 -4.80
C ALA A 119 -8.03 -2.68 -3.50
N ALA A 120 -8.60 -2.29 -2.35
CA ALA A 120 -7.99 -2.48 -1.04
C ALA A 120 -7.69 -3.96 -0.76
N GLY A 121 -8.66 -4.86 -1.02
CA GLY A 121 -8.47 -6.29 -0.83
C GLY A 121 -7.33 -6.87 -1.67
N ILE A 122 -7.27 -6.50 -2.95
CA ILE A 122 -6.21 -6.95 -3.88
C ILE A 122 -4.85 -6.42 -3.44
N LEU A 123 -4.76 -5.13 -3.10
CA LEU A 123 -3.51 -4.50 -2.64
C LEU A 123 -3.00 -5.12 -1.34
N LEU A 124 -3.87 -5.27 -0.33
CA LEU A 124 -3.49 -5.89 0.95
C LEU A 124 -2.98 -7.32 0.75
N HIS A 125 -3.67 -8.10 -0.07
CA HIS A 125 -3.27 -9.48 -0.37
C HIS A 125 -1.94 -9.54 -1.14
N GLY A 126 -1.81 -8.75 -2.21
CA GLY A 126 -0.61 -8.69 -3.04
C GLY A 126 0.60 -8.25 -2.22
N LEU A 127 0.51 -7.13 -1.51
CA LEU A 127 1.61 -6.62 -0.68
C LEU A 127 1.97 -7.58 0.46
N SER A 128 1.00 -8.29 1.05
CA SER A 128 1.26 -9.27 2.11
C SER A 128 2.03 -10.49 1.61
N ILE A 129 1.76 -10.99 0.39
CA ILE A 129 2.50 -12.12 -0.18
C ILE A 129 3.96 -11.73 -0.43
N HIS A 130 4.19 -10.55 -0.99
CA HIS A 130 5.55 -10.08 -1.29
C HIS A 130 6.36 -9.84 -0.01
N ALA A 131 5.74 -9.31 1.04
CA ALA A 131 6.40 -9.18 2.36
C ALA A 131 6.81 -10.53 2.98
N LYS A 132 6.04 -11.61 2.73
CA LYS A 132 6.38 -12.97 3.22
C LYS A 132 7.57 -13.58 2.48
N LYS A 133 7.75 -13.26 1.19
CA LYS A 133 8.86 -13.75 0.37
C LYS A 133 10.21 -13.25 0.92
N VAL A 134 10.26 -12.00 1.36
CA VAL A 134 11.42 -11.36 2.03
C VAL A 134 11.70 -11.95 3.42
N LEU A 135 10.68 -12.52 4.09
CA LEU A 135 10.79 -13.14 5.41
C LEU A 135 11.12 -14.64 5.38
N GLY A 136 11.29 -15.26 4.21
CA GLY A 136 11.63 -16.69 4.10
C GLY A 136 10.54 -17.64 4.61
N VAL A 137 9.31 -17.15 4.81
CA VAL A 137 8.18 -17.96 5.25
C VAL A 137 7.58 -18.63 4.01
N ARG A 138 7.88 -19.92 3.84
CA ARG A 138 7.36 -20.76 2.73
C ARG A 138 5.84 -20.58 2.60
N THR A 139 5.39 -20.04 1.48
CA THR A 139 4.00 -20.11 1.06
C THR A 139 3.63 -21.58 0.86
N LEU A 140 2.54 -22.04 1.49
CA LEU A 140 1.91 -23.30 1.13
C LEU A 140 1.49 -23.19 -0.34
N GLY A 141 2.23 -23.85 -1.22
CA GLY A 141 1.86 -23.97 -2.63
C GLY A 141 0.52 -24.70 -2.78
N PRO A 142 -0.17 -24.54 -3.92
CA PRO A 142 -1.33 -25.37 -4.22
C PRO A 142 -0.94 -26.85 -4.14
N PRO A 143 -1.85 -27.75 -3.73
CA PRO A 143 -1.54 -29.18 -3.64
C PRO A 143 -1.11 -29.68 -5.02
N GLU A 144 0.12 -30.20 -5.10
CA GLU A 144 0.62 -30.88 -6.28
C GLU A 144 -0.34 -32.03 -6.59
N THR A 145 -1.08 -31.91 -7.70
CA THR A 145 -1.81 -33.03 -8.27
C THR A 145 -0.77 -34.01 -8.80
N GLU A 146 -0.47 -35.06 -8.02
CA GLU A 146 0.19 -36.27 -8.51
C GLU A 146 -0.62 -36.84 -9.67
N VAL A 147 -0.17 -36.60 -10.89
CA VAL A 147 -0.59 -37.38 -12.05
C VAL A 147 0.11 -38.73 -11.93
N ARG A 148 -0.61 -39.73 -11.43
CA ARG A 148 -0.18 -41.14 -11.52
C ARG A 148 -0.38 -41.58 -12.97
N GLU A 149 0.72 -41.73 -13.70
CA GLU A 149 0.74 -42.51 -14.94
C GLU A 149 0.47 -43.97 -14.58
N GLU A 150 -0.74 -44.46 -14.87
CA GLU A 150 -1.02 -45.89 -14.92
C GLU A 150 -0.41 -46.46 -16.21
N ALA A 151 0.81 -46.96 -16.11
CA ALA A 151 1.32 -47.94 -17.06
C ALA A 151 0.57 -49.26 -16.82
N THR A 152 -0.26 -49.66 -17.77
CA THR A 152 -0.74 -51.03 -17.91
C THR A 152 -0.29 -51.59 -19.25
N ASP A 153 0.31 -52.77 -19.14
CA ASP A 153 0.90 -53.66 -20.14
C ASP A 153 -0.15 -54.24 -21.11
#